data_AF-A0A942DYD0-F1
#
_entry.id   AF-A0A942DYD0-F1
#
_cell.length_a   1.000
_cell.length_b   1.000
_cell.length_c   1.000
_cell.angle_alpha   90.00
_cell.angle_beta   90.00
_cell.angle_gamma   90.00
#
_symmetry.space_group_name_H-M   'P 1'
#
loop_
_entity.id
_entity.type
_entity.pdbx_description
1 polymer ?
#
loop_
_entity_poly.entity_id
_entity_poly.type
_entity_poly.pdbx_seq_one_letter_code
_entity_poly.pdbx_strand_id
1 'polypeptide(L)'
;MNQSDFMADQKTQDAVVRCIECIGEASKRILESGSTPPTDRLEFLQAYWTRNRLAHGYYDVNAERVWVSATESVPKLVANVKAMLHGLE
;
A
#
# COMPACT_ATOMS: atom_id res chain seq x y z
N MET A 1 -17.03 -2.05 -9.88
CA MET A 1 -15.81 -2.57 -10.52
C MET A 1 -15.49 -3.90 -9.87
N ASN A 2 -15.67 -4.99 -10.60
CA ASN A 2 -15.19 -6.31 -10.19
C ASN A 2 -13.74 -6.51 -10.70
N GLN A 3 -13.12 -7.64 -10.38
CA GLN A 3 -11.75 -7.93 -10.80
C GLN A 3 -11.59 -7.96 -12.33
N SER A 4 -12.55 -8.54 -13.06
CA SER A 4 -12.50 -8.61 -14.52
C SER A 4 -12.56 -7.22 -15.16
N ASP A 5 -13.43 -6.33 -14.66
CA ASP A 5 -13.50 -4.94 -15.12
C ASP A 5 -12.14 -4.24 -14.90
N PHE A 6 -11.49 -4.48 -13.76
CA PHE A 6 -10.19 -3.92 -13.45
C PHE A 6 -9.08 -4.44 -14.36
N MET A 7 -9.05 -5.75 -14.67
CA MET A 7 -8.07 -6.34 -15.59
C MET A 7 -8.18 -5.78 -17.01
N ALA A 8 -9.37 -5.32 -17.41
CA ALA A 8 -9.61 -4.72 -18.71
C ALA A 8 -9.31 -3.21 -18.77
N ASP A 9 -9.07 -2.54 -17.65
CA ASP A 9 -8.88 -1.09 -17.56
C ASP A 9 -7.47 -0.71 -17.10
N GLN A 10 -6.55 -0.58 -18.06
CA GLN A 10 -5.16 -0.18 -17.81
C GLN A 10 -5.05 1.19 -17.11
N LYS A 11 -5.91 2.15 -17.45
CA LYS A 11 -5.89 3.49 -16.84
C LYS A 11 -6.18 3.39 -15.34
N THR A 12 -7.16 2.58 -14.98
CA THR A 12 -7.48 2.32 -13.57
C THR A 12 -6.34 1.57 -12.88
N GLN A 13 -5.70 0.60 -13.53
CA GLN A 13 -4.53 -0.10 -12.99
C GLN A 13 -3.40 0.88 -12.68
N ASP A 14 -3.02 1.73 -13.63
CA ASP A 14 -1.96 2.72 -13.47
C ASP A 14 -2.26 3.71 -12.33
N ALA A 15 -3.52 4.18 -12.24
CA ALA A 15 -3.96 5.05 -11.16
C ALA A 15 -3.87 4.37 -9.79
N VAL A 16 -4.27 3.09 -9.68
CA VAL A 16 -4.19 2.32 -8.43
C VAL A 16 -2.74 2.05 -8.04
N VAL A 17 -1.87 1.69 -8.99
CA VAL A 17 -0.43 1.54 -8.76
C VAL A 17 0.13 2.82 -8.15
N ARG A 18 -0.19 3.98 -8.73
CA ARG A 18 0.28 5.28 -8.23
C ARG A 18 -0.19 5.56 -6.80
N CYS A 19 -1.43 5.22 -6.46
CA CYS A 19 -1.95 5.35 -5.10
C CYS A 19 -1.18 4.46 -4.11
N ILE A 20 -0.89 3.21 -4.48
CA ILE A 20 -0.11 2.29 -3.64
C ILE A 20 1.33 2.81 -3.41
N GLU A 21 1.95 3.38 -4.44
CA GLU A 21 3.26 4.03 -4.29
C GLU A 21 3.23 5.20 -3.30
N CYS A 22 2.21 6.06 -3.37
CA CYS A 22 2.04 7.17 -2.44
C CYS A 22 1.89 6.67 -0.99
N ILE A 23 1.13 5.60 -0.77
CA ILE A 23 0.98 4.98 0.55
C ILE A 23 2.33 4.47 1.06
N GLY A 24 3.11 3.78 0.22
CA GLY A 24 4.43 3.29 0.62
C GLY A 24 5.43 4.41 0.90
N GLU A 25 5.39 5.53 0.17
CA GLU A 25 6.22 6.71 0.46
C GLU A 25 5.83 7.37 1.78
N ALA A 26 4.52 7.50 2.07
CA ALA A 26 4.05 7.98 3.37
C ALA A 26 4.51 7.06 4.51
N SER A 27 4.44 5.74 4.30
CA SER A 27 4.90 4.73 5.26
C SER A 27 6.40 4.85 5.56
N LYS A 28 7.22 5.11 4.53
CA LYS A 28 8.65 5.39 4.70
C LYS A 28 8.89 6.59 5.62
N ARG A 29 8.17 7.69 5.41
CA ARG A 29 8.31 8.92 6.23
C ARG A 29 7.93 8.68 7.70
N ILE A 30 6.90 7.89 7.95
CA ILE A 30 6.49 7.48 9.30
C ILE A 30 7.59 6.66 9.98
N LEU A 31 8.20 5.71 9.25
CA LEU A 31 9.34 4.93 9.77
C LEU A 31 10.55 5.81 10.08
N GLU A 32 10.84 6.80 9.24
CA GLU A 32 11.96 7.74 9.41
C GLU A 32 11.74 8.76 10.52
N SER A 33 10.49 9.06 10.90
CA SER A 33 10.20 10.00 12.01
C SER A 33 10.60 9.45 13.38
N GLY A 34 10.83 8.14 13.49
CA GLY A 34 11.14 7.46 14.75
C GLY A 34 9.97 7.40 15.74
N SER A 35 8.79 7.89 15.36
CA SER A 35 7.59 7.95 16.21
C SER A 35 6.77 6.66 16.19
N THR A 36 7.23 5.64 15.47
CA THR A 36 6.51 4.39 15.29
C THR A 36 6.98 3.35 16.30
N PRO A 37 6.11 2.79 17.15
CA PRO A 37 6.50 1.74 18.07
C PRO A 37 6.91 0.47 17.31
N PRO A 38 7.78 -0.40 17.89
CA PRO A 38 8.27 -1.59 17.22
C PRO A 38 7.18 -2.55 16.72
N THR A 39 6.04 -2.60 17.42
CA THR A 39 4.88 -3.44 17.09
C THR A 39 4.25 -3.08 15.74
N ASP A 40 4.30 -1.81 15.37
CA ASP A 40 3.58 -1.26 14.22
C ASP A 40 4.51 -1.11 13.00
N ARG A 41 5.83 -1.17 13.25
CA ARG A 41 6.88 -0.95 12.25
C ARG A 41 6.78 -1.92 11.05
N LEU A 42 6.34 -3.15 11.28
CA LEU A 42 6.25 -4.16 10.23
C LEU A 42 5.22 -3.79 9.15
N GLU A 43 4.07 -3.21 9.54
CA GLU A 43 3.01 -2.81 8.63
C GLU A 43 3.49 -1.73 7.66
N PHE A 44 4.15 -0.68 8.18
CA PHE A 44 4.71 0.38 7.35
C PHE A 44 5.89 -0.10 6.49
N LEU A 45 6.70 -1.03 6.98
CA LEU A 45 7.79 -1.64 6.20
C LEU A 45 7.24 -2.41 4.99
N GLN A 46 6.17 -3.17 5.16
CA GLN A 46 5.54 -3.91 4.06
C GLN A 46 4.97 -2.97 2.98
N ALA A 47 4.33 -1.88 3.39
CA ALA A 47 3.84 -0.85 2.46
C ALA A 47 5.01 -0.17 1.70
N TYR A 48 6.08 0.18 2.42
CA TYR A 48 7.28 0.74 1.82
C TYR A 48 7.96 -0.20 0.80
N TRP A 49 8.10 -1.50 1.12
CA TRP A 49 8.68 -2.47 0.21
C TRP A 49 7.81 -2.71 -1.03
N THR A 50 6.49 -2.70 -0.88
CA THR A 50 5.56 -2.77 -2.02
C THR A 50 5.79 -1.61 -2.99
N ARG A 51 5.91 -0.38 -2.48
CA ARG A 51 6.28 0.79 -3.29
C ARG A 51 7.61 0.59 -4.02
N ASN A 52 8.64 0.05 -3.34
CA ASN A 52 9.92 -0.21 -4.00
C ASN A 52 9.81 -1.23 -5.13
N ARG A 53 9.00 -2.29 -4.96
CA ARG A 53 8.76 -3.26 -6.03
C ARG A 53 8.01 -2.65 -7.21
N LEU A 54 7.04 -1.78 -6.98
CA LEU A 54 6.30 -1.10 -8.05
C LEU A 54 7.18 -0.08 -8.79
N ALA A 55 7.92 0.75 -8.06
CA ALA A 55 8.76 1.80 -8.64
C ALA A 55 9.95 1.25 -9.43
N HIS A 56 10.57 0.15 -8.99
CA HIS A 56 11.74 -0.45 -9.66
C HIS A 56 11.38 -1.62 -10.58
N GLY A 57 10.21 -2.22 -10.40
CA GLY A 57 9.68 -3.33 -11.19
C GLY A 57 8.60 -2.92 -12.17
N TYR A 58 8.53 -1.64 -12.56
CA TYR A 58 7.46 -1.05 -13.36
C TYR A 58 7.20 -1.78 -14.70
N TYR A 59 8.21 -2.46 -15.24
CA TYR A 59 8.12 -3.23 -16.48
C TYR A 59 7.47 -4.62 -16.32
N ASP A 60 7.24 -5.06 -15.08
CA ASP A 60 6.75 -6.40 -14.71
C ASP A 60 5.76 -6.31 -13.53
N VAL A 61 4.82 -5.36 -13.62
CA VAL A 61 3.76 -5.21 -12.62
C VAL A 61 2.63 -6.19 -12.94
N ASN A 62 2.40 -7.13 -12.04
CA ASN A 62 1.29 -8.07 -12.14
C ASN A 62 -0.02 -7.42 -11.64
N ALA A 63 -0.97 -7.23 -12.56
CA ALA A 63 -2.26 -6.59 -12.28
C ALA A 63 -3.12 -7.33 -11.23
N GLU A 64 -3.07 -8.67 -11.17
CA GLU A 64 -3.75 -9.45 -10.12
C GLU A 64 -3.19 -9.11 -8.73
N ARG A 65 -1.87 -8.94 -8.62
CA ARG A 65 -1.25 -8.53 -7.35
C ARG A 65 -1.60 -7.09 -6.98
N VAL A 66 -1.75 -6.20 -7.96
CA VAL A 66 -2.23 -4.83 -7.72
C VAL A 66 -3.66 -4.86 -7.21
N TRP A 67 -4.54 -5.67 -7.81
CA TRP A 67 -5.91 -5.87 -7.36
C TRP A 67 -5.95 -6.33 -5.90
N VAL A 68 -5.25 -7.42 -5.55
CA VAL A 68 -5.18 -7.92 -4.16
C VAL A 68 -4.63 -6.86 -3.20
N SER A 69 -3.62 -6.09 -3.63
CA SER A 69 -3.07 -5.01 -2.82
C SER A 69 -4.13 -3.95 -2.53
N ALA A 70 -4.92 -3.56 -3.53
CA ALA A 70 -5.94 -2.53 -3.41
C ALA A 70 -7.19 -3.00 -2.63
N THR A 71 -7.59 -4.27 -2.76
CA THR A 71 -8.83 -4.77 -2.15
C THR A 71 -8.64 -5.44 -0.80
N GLU A 72 -7.43 -5.87 -0.47
CA GLU A 72 -7.16 -6.59 0.78
C GLU A 72 -6.08 -5.91 1.61
N SER A 73 -4.88 -5.71 1.03
CA SER A 73 -3.72 -5.23 1.80
C SER A 73 -3.88 -3.79 2.27
N VAL A 74 -4.32 -2.88 1.39
CA VAL A 74 -4.54 -1.47 1.73
C VAL A 74 -5.67 -1.30 2.75
N PRO A 75 -6.86 -1.93 2.60
CA PRO A 75 -7.90 -1.89 3.64
C PRO A 75 -7.43 -2.40 5.00
N LYS A 76 -6.64 -3.48 5.03
CA LYS A 76 -6.04 -3.99 6.27
C LYS A 76 -5.10 -2.98 6.92
N LEU A 77 -4.19 -2.37 6.15
CA LEU A 77 -3.32 -1.31 6.64
C LEU A 77 -4.12 -0.12 7.20
N VAL A 78 -5.19 0.30 6.51
CA VAL A 78 -6.07 1.37 6.98
C VAL A 78 -6.73 1.01 8.32
N ALA A 79 -7.22 -0.22 8.48
CA ALA A 79 -7.81 -0.67 9.74
C ALA A 79 -6.78 -0.65 10.88
N ASN A 80 -5.56 -1.12 10.62
CA ASN A 80 -4.47 -1.12 11.59
C ASN A 80 -4.07 0.31 12.00
N VAL A 81 -3.89 1.22 11.04
CA VAL A 81 -3.57 2.62 11.33
C VAL A 81 -4.67 3.30 12.14
N LYS A 82 -5.95 3.03 11.85
CA LYS A 82 -7.07 3.56 12.65
C LYS A 82 -7.03 3.04 14.09
N ALA A 83 -6.74 1.76 14.29
CA ALA A 83 -6.59 1.19 15.63
C ALA A 83 -5.42 1.83 16.40
N MET A 84 -4.29 2.07 15.72
CA MET A 84 -3.16 2.79 16.30
C MET A 84 -3.55 4.20 16.74
N LEU A 85 -4.26 4.94 15.89
CA LEU A 85 -4.71 6.31 16.19
C LEU A 85 -5.67 6.35 17.39
N HIS A 86 -6.62 5.42 17.50
CA HIS A 86 -7.53 5.35 18.64
C HIS A 86 -6.82 5.00 19.95
N GLY A 87 -5.70 4.27 19.89
CA GLY A 87 -4.88 3.96 21.07
C GLY A 87 -4.03 5.12 21.57
N LEU A 88 -4.02 6.26 20.87
CA LEU A 88 -3.32 7.48 21.26
C LEU A 88 -4.21 8.49 21.99
N GLU A 89 -5.54 8.27 22.01
CA GLU A 89 -6.52 9.04 22.79
C GLU A 89 -6.60 8.55 24.24
#